data_AF-A0A6A2ZA04-F1
#
_entry.id   AF-A0A6A2ZA04-F1
#
_cell.length_a   1.000
_cell.length_b   1.000
_cell.length_c   1.000
_cell.angle_alpha   90.00
_cell.angle_beta   90.00
_cell.angle_gamma   90.00
#
_symmetry.space_group_name_H-M   'P 1'
#
loop_
_entity.id
_entity.type
_entity.pdbx_description
1 polymer ?
#
loop_
_entity_poly.entity_id
_entity_poly.type
_entity_poly.pdbx_seq_one_letter_code
_entity_poly.pdbx_strand_id
1 'polypeptide(L)'
;MRKQRFDINGFQDFLLKALQDFVKGCRKVVIAGLPQMGCIPILITERLKPPFYQTCLEDEKADARSYNEKLLNLLPPLQAMLPGPISCFTETKEGCCGSGLLEASFLCNPETPVCETPSDFVFWDSIRPSQAAYKVMSHLFINQILPKLTLQLTFSFLAFDLFSTR
;
A
#
# COMPACT_ATOMS: atom_id res chain seq x y z
N MET A 1 6.56 15.67 -11.87
CA MET A 1 6.23 14.24 -12.08
C MET A 1 7.52 13.45 -12.18
N ARG A 2 7.85 12.60 -11.20
CA ARG A 2 9.10 11.83 -11.17
C ARG A 2 9.03 10.69 -12.20
N LYS A 3 9.90 10.70 -13.22
CA LYS A 3 10.10 9.56 -14.13
C LYS A 3 10.83 8.43 -13.38
N GLN A 4 10.36 7.23 -13.68
CA GLN A 4 10.44 5.98 -12.93
C GLN A 4 11.84 5.37 -12.83
N ARG A 5 12.22 4.91 -11.62
CA ARG A 5 13.40 4.05 -11.39
C ARG A 5 13.08 2.56 -11.54
N PHE A 6 11.82 2.22 -11.74
CA PHE A 6 11.29 0.86 -11.86
C PHE A 6 10.19 0.86 -12.92
N ASP A 7 10.20 -0.13 -13.79
CA ASP A 7 9.02 -0.48 -14.56
C ASP A 7 7.93 -1.03 -13.63
N ILE A 8 6.72 -1.22 -14.15
CA ILE A 8 5.56 -1.66 -13.35
C ILE A 8 5.87 -2.99 -12.65
N ASN A 9 6.51 -3.92 -13.36
CA ASN A 9 6.93 -5.21 -12.81
C ASN A 9 7.94 -5.06 -11.68
N GLY A 10 9.02 -4.30 -11.89
CA GLY A 10 10.03 -4.07 -10.86
C GLY A 10 9.48 -3.36 -9.63
N PHE A 11 8.48 -2.48 -9.81
CA PHE A 11 7.79 -1.84 -8.69
C PHE A 11 6.91 -2.81 -7.91
N GLN A 12 6.16 -3.68 -8.60
CA GLN A 12 5.38 -4.75 -7.95
C GLN A 12 6.28 -5.69 -7.14
N ASP A 13 7.41 -6.12 -7.71
CA ASP A 13 8.35 -7.01 -7.04
C ASP A 13 8.98 -6.34 -5.81
N PHE A 14 9.28 -5.04 -5.91
CA PHE A 14 9.74 -4.24 -4.79
C PHE A 14 8.70 -4.16 -3.65
N LEU A 15 7.43 -3.90 -3.98
CA LEU A 15 6.33 -3.85 -3.00
C LEU A 15 6.12 -5.21 -2.32
N LEU A 16 6.15 -6.29 -3.10
CA LEU A 16 6.01 -7.65 -2.58
C LEU A 16 7.16 -8.03 -1.67
N LYS A 17 8.40 -7.63 -2.00
CA LYS A 17 9.56 -7.84 -1.11
C LYS A 17 9.44 -7.06 0.20
N ALA A 18 8.97 -5.82 0.14
CA ALA A 18 8.68 -5.04 1.35
C ALA A 18 7.58 -5.69 2.21
N LEU A 19 6.54 -6.24 1.57
CA LEU A 19 5.50 -7.02 2.26
C LEU A 19 6.10 -8.26 2.94
N GLN A 20 6.99 -9.02 2.28
CA GLN A 20 7.63 -10.17 2.92
C GLN A 20 8.44 -9.77 4.15
N ASP A 21 9.21 -8.70 4.05
CA ASP A 21 10.03 -8.20 5.15
C ASP A 21 9.15 -7.66 6.30
N PHE A 22 7.98 -7.10 5.99
CA PHE A 22 6.99 -6.67 6.98
C PHE A 22 6.35 -7.86 7.72
N VAL A 23 5.92 -8.89 6.99
CA VAL A 23 5.24 -10.07 7.55
C VAL A 23 6.14 -10.79 8.56
N LYS A 24 7.47 -10.78 8.37
CA LYS A 24 8.43 -11.34 9.35
C LYS A 24 8.36 -10.68 10.74
N GLY A 25 7.90 -9.42 10.82
CA GLY A 25 7.73 -8.68 12.07
C GLY A 25 6.35 -8.78 12.71
N CYS A 26 5.41 -9.45 12.04
CA CYS A 26 3.99 -9.50 12.41
C CYS A 26 3.56 -10.95 12.65
N ARG A 27 2.52 -11.20 13.47
CA ARG A 27 2.08 -12.58 13.75
C ARG A 27 0.67 -12.92 13.25
N LYS A 28 -0.17 -11.90 13.10
CA LYS A 28 -1.44 -11.96 12.37
C LYS A 28 -1.44 -10.80 11.39
N VAL A 29 -1.51 -11.10 10.10
CA VAL A 29 -1.52 -10.11 9.01
C VAL A 29 -2.67 -10.45 8.10
N VAL A 30 -3.51 -9.46 7.82
CA VAL A 30 -4.47 -9.53 6.72
C VAL A 30 -3.79 -8.89 5.53
N ILE A 31 -3.62 -9.67 4.47
CA ILE A 31 -3.00 -9.24 3.23
C ILE A 31 -4.11 -9.16 2.19
N ALA A 32 -4.43 -7.94 1.76
CA ALA A 32 -5.41 -7.69 0.71
C ALA A 32 -4.71 -7.50 -0.65
N GLY A 33 -5.31 -8.04 -1.70
CA GLY A 33 -4.89 -7.77 -3.08
C GLY A 33 -5.29 -6.38 -3.54
N LEU A 34 -4.74 -5.97 -4.69
CA LEU A 34 -5.16 -4.74 -5.36
C LEU A 34 -6.54 -4.93 -5.99
N PRO A 35 -7.47 -3.98 -5.79
CA PRO A 35 -8.73 -3.99 -6.54
C PRO A 35 -8.46 -3.71 -8.02
N GLN A 36 -9.38 -4.12 -8.89
CA GLN A 36 -9.35 -3.79 -10.32
C GLN A 36 -9.65 -2.29 -10.51
N MET A 37 -8.64 -1.46 -10.25
CA MET A 37 -8.80 -0.01 -10.17
C MET A 37 -9.04 0.67 -11.54
N GLY A 38 -8.82 -0.02 -12.66
CA GLY A 38 -9.02 0.57 -13.99
C GLY A 38 -10.47 0.96 -14.33
N CYS A 39 -11.47 0.53 -13.55
CA CYS A 39 -12.87 0.96 -13.71
C CYS A 39 -13.30 2.06 -12.71
N ILE A 40 -12.38 2.60 -11.89
CA ILE A 40 -12.74 3.65 -10.92
C ILE A 40 -12.96 4.98 -11.69
N PRO A 41 -14.11 5.66 -11.51
CA PRO A 41 -14.46 6.86 -12.29
C PRO A 41 -13.39 7.97 -12.27
N ILE A 42 -12.71 8.18 -11.14
CA ILE A 42 -11.65 9.18 -11.03
C ILE A 42 -10.44 8.83 -11.90
N LEU A 43 -10.08 7.55 -12.02
CA LEU A 43 -8.95 7.12 -12.85
C LEU A 43 -9.28 7.17 -14.33
N ILE A 44 -10.50 6.80 -14.70
CA ILE A 44 -11.01 6.91 -16.08
C ILE A 44 -10.98 8.37 -16.53
N THR A 45 -11.46 9.29 -15.69
CA THR A 45 -11.56 10.72 -16.03
C THR A 45 -10.18 11.38 -16.16
N GLU A 46 -9.21 10.97 -15.36
CA GLU A 46 -7.83 11.48 -15.42
C GLU A 46 -7.06 10.97 -16.65
N ARG A 47 -7.35 9.75 -17.10
CA ARG A 47 -6.62 9.10 -18.20
C ARG A 47 -7.27 9.27 -19.56
N LEU A 48 -8.61 9.24 -19.62
CA LEU A 48 -9.36 9.34 -20.87
C LEU A 48 -9.89 10.75 -21.09
N LYS A 49 -9.56 11.31 -22.25
CA LYS A 49 -10.10 12.58 -22.75
C LYS A 49 -11.45 12.33 -23.43
N PRO A 50 -12.33 13.35 -23.57
CA PRO A 50 -13.58 13.19 -24.31
C PRO A 50 -13.30 12.65 -25.71
N PRO A 51 -14.05 11.67 -26.24
CA PRO A 51 -15.34 11.13 -25.77
C PRO A 51 -15.29 9.81 -24.96
N PHE A 52 -14.11 9.35 -24.50
CA PHE A 52 -13.92 7.96 -24.05
C PHE A 52 -14.21 7.67 -22.57
N TYR A 53 -15.00 8.49 -21.87
CA TYR A 53 -15.23 8.41 -20.41
C TYR A 53 -15.91 7.12 -19.89
N GLN A 54 -16.29 6.19 -20.76
CA GLN A 54 -17.02 4.97 -20.38
C GLN A 54 -16.18 3.69 -20.50
N THR A 55 -14.94 3.78 -20.96
CA THR A 55 -14.09 2.61 -21.12
C THR A 55 -13.21 2.43 -19.88
N CYS A 56 -13.23 1.24 -19.29
CA CYS A 56 -12.27 0.91 -18.24
C CYS A 56 -10.85 0.89 -18.81
N LEU A 57 -9.89 1.24 -17.95
CA LEU A 57 -8.48 1.16 -18.27
C LEU A 57 -8.02 -0.29 -18.13
N GLU A 58 -7.89 -0.99 -19.26
CA GLU A 58 -7.52 -2.40 -19.27
C GLU A 58 -6.07 -2.64 -18.82
N ASP A 59 -5.17 -1.70 -19.07
CA ASP A 59 -3.77 -1.77 -18.62
C ASP A 59 -3.71 -1.74 -17.08
N GLU A 60 -4.38 -0.78 -16.43
CA GLU A 60 -4.47 -0.74 -14.97
C GLU A 60 -5.16 -1.98 -14.37
N LYS A 61 -6.11 -2.60 -15.07
CA LYS A 61 -6.71 -3.88 -14.65
C LYS A 61 -5.72 -5.04 -14.79
N ALA A 62 -4.94 -5.08 -15.88
CA ALA A 62 -3.91 -6.08 -16.12
C ALA A 62 -2.79 -5.98 -15.08
N ASP A 63 -2.38 -4.77 -14.71
CA ASP A 63 -1.38 -4.53 -13.68
C ASP A 63 -1.86 -5.02 -12.31
N ALA A 64 -3.11 -4.71 -11.93
CA ALA A 64 -3.70 -5.20 -10.68
C ALA A 64 -3.77 -6.74 -10.67
N ARG A 65 -4.11 -7.36 -11.81
CA ARG A 65 -4.11 -8.82 -11.96
C ARG A 65 -2.72 -9.41 -11.79
N SER A 66 -1.72 -8.86 -12.48
CA SER A 66 -0.33 -9.33 -12.42
C SER A 66 0.23 -9.21 -10.99
N TYR A 67 -0.03 -8.11 -10.30
CA TYR A 67 0.33 -7.97 -8.89
C TYR A 67 -0.34 -9.03 -8.01
N ASN A 68 -1.66 -9.23 -8.17
CA ASN A 68 -2.41 -10.20 -7.38
C ASN A 68 -1.95 -11.64 -7.63
N GLU A 69 -1.58 -11.99 -8.86
CA GLU A 69 -0.99 -13.31 -9.17
C GLU A 69 0.35 -13.50 -8.45
N LYS A 70 1.24 -12.50 -8.50
CA LYS A 70 2.50 -12.53 -7.77
C LYS A 70 2.28 -12.60 -6.25
N LEU A 71 1.28 -11.88 -5.73
CA LEU A 71 0.89 -11.92 -4.33
C LEU A 71 0.43 -13.32 -3.92
N LEU A 72 -0.45 -13.96 -4.71
CA LEU A 72 -0.94 -15.32 -4.44
C LEU A 72 0.20 -16.33 -4.38
N ASN A 73 1.20 -16.22 -5.26
CA ASN A 73 2.39 -17.07 -5.23
C ASN A 73 3.26 -16.85 -3.98
N LEU A 74 3.17 -15.65 -3.38
CA LEU A 74 3.92 -15.25 -2.19
C LEU A 74 3.26 -15.65 -0.88
N LEU A 75 1.94 -15.85 -0.86
CA LEU A 75 1.19 -16.16 0.36
C LEU A 75 1.63 -17.48 1.02
N PRO A 76 1.80 -18.61 0.30
CA PRO A 76 2.19 -19.88 0.93
C PRO A 76 3.51 -19.83 1.72
N PRO A 77 4.64 -19.32 1.17
CA PRO A 77 5.86 -19.22 1.95
C PRO A 77 5.74 -18.20 3.09
N LEU A 78 4.95 -17.14 2.93
CA LEU A 78 4.70 -16.18 4.01
C LEU A 78 3.89 -16.76 5.17
N GLN A 79 2.88 -17.59 4.88
CA GLN A 79 2.09 -18.29 5.90
C GLN A 79 2.95 -19.24 6.73
N ALA A 80 3.90 -19.94 6.11
CA ALA A 80 4.83 -20.84 6.80
C ALA A 80 5.83 -20.11 7.70
N MET A 81 6.09 -18.83 7.45
CA MET A 81 7.10 -18.01 8.15
C MET A 81 6.56 -17.24 9.36
N LEU A 82 5.29 -17.40 9.76
CA LEU A 82 4.64 -16.67 10.86
C LEU A 82 4.64 -17.50 12.17
N PRO A 83 5.53 -17.26 13.16
CA PRO A 83 5.53 -17.97 14.43
C PRO A 83 4.81 -17.12 15.50
N GLY A 84 3.55 -17.42 15.87
CA GLY A 84 2.68 -16.67 16.84
C GLY A 84 3.30 -16.33 18.21
N PRO A 85 2.93 -15.29 19.04
CA PRO A 85 2.02 -14.12 18.92
C PRO A 85 2.61 -12.69 19.22
N ILE A 86 2.32 -11.68 18.38
CA ILE A 86 2.29 -10.22 18.60
C ILE A 86 1.34 -9.68 17.51
N SER A 87 0.20 -9.11 17.90
CA SER A 87 -0.87 -8.65 16.99
C SER A 87 -0.54 -7.28 16.38
N CYS A 88 -0.88 -7.06 15.11
CA CYS A 88 -0.76 -5.73 14.51
C CYS A 88 -2.09 -4.98 14.41
N PHE A 89 -3.20 -5.66 14.10
CA PHE A 89 -4.57 -5.13 14.13
C PHE A 89 -5.55 -6.31 14.30
N THR A 90 -6.71 -6.12 14.94
CA THR A 90 -7.77 -7.13 15.07
C THR A 90 -8.93 -6.92 14.09
N GLU A 91 -9.22 -5.66 13.73
CA GLU A 91 -10.29 -5.32 12.78
C GLU A 91 -9.71 -4.66 11.52
N THR A 92 -10.18 -5.11 10.36
CA THR A 92 -9.61 -4.79 9.04
C THR A 92 -10.65 -4.48 7.98
N LYS A 93 -11.93 -4.74 8.25
CA LYS A 93 -13.03 -4.63 7.29
C LYS A 93 -13.90 -3.40 7.55
N GLU A 94 -13.82 -2.86 8.75
CA GLU A 94 -14.63 -1.73 9.21
C GLU A 94 -13.71 -0.63 9.76
N GLY A 95 -14.14 0.61 9.61
CA GLY A 95 -13.53 1.77 10.28
C GLY A 95 -13.97 1.86 11.74
N CYS A 96 -13.10 2.42 12.59
CA CYS A 96 -13.42 2.67 14.00
C CYS A 96 -14.56 3.69 14.20
N CYS A 97 -14.82 4.56 13.22
CA CYS A 97 -15.81 5.63 13.29
C CYS A 97 -17.19 5.23 12.75
N GLY A 98 -18.24 5.46 13.53
CA GLY A 98 -19.63 5.20 13.16
C GLY A 98 -19.91 3.72 13.00
N SER A 99 -20.64 3.36 11.94
CA SER A 99 -20.79 1.96 11.52
C SER A 99 -19.52 1.36 10.91
N GLY A 100 -18.54 2.21 10.56
CA GLY A 100 -17.28 1.78 9.95
C GLY A 100 -17.37 1.43 8.47
N LEU A 101 -18.56 1.51 7.86
CA LEU A 101 -18.79 1.07 6.48
C LEU A 101 -18.92 2.22 5.48
N LEU A 102 -19.46 3.35 5.90
CA LEU A 102 -19.78 4.48 5.02
C LEU A 102 -19.30 5.82 5.56
N GLU A 103 -19.16 5.93 6.88
CA GLU A 103 -18.77 7.16 7.54
C GLU A 103 -17.34 7.52 7.13
N ALA A 104 -17.20 8.73 6.61
CA ALA A 104 -15.95 9.38 6.27
C ALA A 104 -16.18 10.90 6.23
N SER A 105 -15.10 11.68 6.37
CA SER A 105 -15.18 13.14 6.29
C SER A 105 -16.23 13.71 7.26
N PHE A 106 -17.18 14.53 6.78
CA PHE A 106 -18.20 15.18 7.61
C PHE A 106 -19.13 14.20 8.35
N LEU A 107 -19.28 12.96 7.87
CA LEU A 107 -20.08 11.92 8.54
C LEU A 107 -19.35 11.31 9.75
N CYS A 108 -18.03 11.42 9.81
CA CYS A 108 -17.22 11.04 10.96
C CYS A 108 -16.82 12.31 11.72
N ASN A 109 -17.65 12.70 12.70
CA ASN A 109 -17.51 13.94 13.47
C ASN A 109 -17.52 13.64 14.99
N PRO A 110 -17.32 14.65 15.87
CA PRO A 110 -17.25 14.41 17.32
C PRO A 110 -18.49 13.78 17.95
N GLU A 111 -19.66 13.89 17.31
CA GLU A 111 -20.91 13.27 17.77
C GLU A 111 -21.08 11.83 17.26
N THR A 112 -20.25 11.41 16.30
CA THR A 112 -20.27 10.05 15.77
C THR A 112 -19.62 9.09 16.77
N PRO A 113 -20.27 7.97 17.12
CA PRO A 113 -19.67 6.99 18.03
C PRO A 113 -18.38 6.42 17.44
N VAL A 114 -17.41 6.14 18.29
CA VAL A 114 -16.11 5.55 17.92
C VAL A 114 -15.85 4.28 18.72
N CYS A 115 -15.06 3.38 18.14
CA CYS A 115 -14.63 2.15 18.79
C CYS A 115 -13.76 2.41 20.03
N GLU A 116 -13.72 1.45 20.97
CA GLU A 116 -13.01 1.58 22.24
C GLU A 116 -11.48 1.60 22.08
N THR A 117 -10.95 0.80 21.15
CA THR A 117 -9.50 0.68 20.88
C THR A 117 -9.15 0.96 19.42
N PRO A 118 -8.97 2.24 19.02
CA PRO A 118 -8.64 2.61 17.64
C PRO A 118 -7.33 2.01 17.12
N SER A 119 -6.41 1.62 18.01
CA SER A 119 -5.15 0.95 17.66
C SER A 119 -5.34 -0.45 17.09
N ASP A 120 -6.48 -1.07 17.36
CA ASP A 120 -6.78 -2.42 16.91
C ASP A 120 -7.40 -2.44 15.51
N PHE A 121 -7.79 -1.26 14.99
CA PHE A 121 -8.38 -1.09 13.67
C PHE A 121 -7.33 -0.63 12.66
N VAL A 122 -7.35 -1.23 11.47
CA VAL A 122 -6.54 -0.75 10.33
C VAL A 122 -7.03 0.62 9.86
N PHE A 123 -8.34 0.86 9.92
CA PHE A 123 -8.98 2.07 9.39
C PHE A 123 -9.61 2.90 10.50
N TRP A 124 -9.43 4.22 10.42
CA TRP A 124 -10.12 5.18 11.29
C TRP A 124 -11.56 5.40 10.84
N ASP A 125 -11.76 5.61 9.55
CA ASP A 125 -13.05 5.77 8.88
C ASP A 125 -13.12 4.81 7.68
N SER A 126 -14.18 4.84 6.87
CA SER A 126 -14.35 3.89 5.75
C SER A 126 -13.27 3.96 4.65
N ILE A 127 -12.39 4.96 4.65
CA ILE A 127 -11.36 5.14 3.61
C ILE A 127 -9.96 5.48 4.13
N ARG A 128 -9.83 6.02 5.34
CA ARG A 128 -8.56 6.50 5.90
C ARG A 128 -7.95 5.52 6.90
N PRO A 129 -6.67 5.19 6.76
CA PRO A 129 -5.95 4.39 7.75
C PRO A 129 -5.95 5.03 9.14
N SER A 130 -5.90 4.19 10.17
CA SER A 130 -5.75 4.63 11.56
C SER A 130 -4.35 5.20 11.82
N GLN A 131 -4.19 5.94 12.91
CA GLN A 131 -2.88 6.45 13.33
C GLN A 131 -1.87 5.30 13.54
N ALA A 132 -2.33 4.18 14.09
CA ALA A 132 -1.51 3.00 14.28
C ALA A 132 -1.06 2.42 12.93
N ALA A 133 -1.95 2.36 11.93
CA ALA A 133 -1.59 1.95 10.57
C ALA A 133 -0.56 2.90 9.93
N TYR A 134 -0.74 4.22 10.07
CA TYR A 134 0.25 5.20 9.60
C TYR A 134 1.62 5.04 10.27
N LYS A 135 1.67 4.84 11.59
CA LYS A 135 2.93 4.64 12.32
C LYS A 135 3.70 3.43 11.79
N VAL A 136 2.99 2.35 11.49
CA VAL A 136 3.56 1.15 10.85
C VAL A 136 4.08 1.48 9.45
N MET A 137 3.27 2.13 8.62
CA MET A 137 3.68 2.55 7.26
C MET A 137 4.92 3.46 7.27
N SER A 138 4.99 4.42 8.20
CA SER A 138 6.12 5.33 8.34
C SER A 138 7.39 4.59 8.78
N HIS A 139 7.28 3.64 9.72
CA HIS A 139 8.41 2.80 10.12
C HIS A 139 8.96 1.98 8.96
N LEU A 140 8.08 1.39 8.14
CA LEU A 140 8.46 0.69 6.91
C LEU A 140 9.19 1.62 5.95
N PHE A 141 8.61 2.81 5.74
CA PHE A 141 9.20 3.80 4.85
C PHE A 141 10.61 4.19 5.31
N ILE A 142 10.80 4.55 6.58
CA ILE A 142 12.09 5.02 7.11
C ILE A 142 13.13 3.90 7.16
N ASN A 143 12.75 2.69 7.56
CA ASN A 143 13.72 1.63 7.84
C ASN A 143 14.03 0.75 6.63
N GLN A 144 13.11 0.64 5.67
CA GLN A 144 13.29 -0.26 4.52
C GLN A 144 13.35 0.46 3.19
N ILE A 145 12.54 1.51 3.01
CA ILE A 145 12.39 2.21 1.73
C ILE A 145 13.43 3.33 1.63
N LEU A 146 13.56 4.16 2.66
CA LEU A 146 14.47 5.30 2.72
C LEU A 146 15.94 4.89 2.55
N PRO A 147 16.49 3.87 3.24
CA PRO A 147 17.89 3.53 3.13
C PRO A 147 18.25 3.01 1.74
N LYS A 148 17.32 2.29 1.09
CA LYS A 148 17.45 1.83 -0.30
C LYS A 148 17.39 2.99 -1.29
N LEU A 149 16.53 3.98 -1.05
CA LEU A 149 16.49 5.23 -1.83
C LEU A 149 17.77 6.05 -1.65
N THR A 150 18.29 6.16 -0.43
CA THR A 150 19.52 6.89 -0.11
C THR A 150 20.74 6.19 -0.69
N LEU A 151 20.85 4.86 -0.61
CA LEU A 151 21.89 4.07 -1.27
C LEU A 151 21.88 4.25 -2.79
N GLN A 152 20.69 4.26 -3.39
CA GLN A 152 20.56 4.46 -4.83
C GLN A 152 20.92 5.91 -5.24
N LEU A 153 20.71 6.89 -4.36
CA LEU A 153 21.18 8.26 -4.53
C LEU A 153 22.70 8.36 -4.38
N THR A 154 23.32 7.81 -3.33
CA THR A 154 24.78 7.82 -3.17
C THR A 154 25.50 7.10 -4.29
N PHE A 155 24.98 5.97 -4.81
CA PHE A 155 25.51 5.34 -6.02
C PHE A 155 25.41 6.23 -7.26
N SER A 156 24.31 6.99 -7.40
CA SER A 156 24.15 7.92 -8.53
C SER A 156 25.10 9.12 -8.43
N PHE A 157 25.33 9.64 -7.21
CA PHE A 157 26.29 10.71 -6.95
C PHE A 157 27.74 10.24 -7.18
N LEU A 158 28.14 9.09 -6.64
CA LEU A 158 29.47 8.50 -6.86
C LEU A 158 29.73 8.18 -8.33
N ALA A 159 28.71 7.70 -9.07
CA ALA A 159 28.82 7.50 -10.51
C ALA A 159 28.97 8.82 -11.28
N PHE A 160 28.32 9.91 -10.83
CA PHE A 160 28.48 11.23 -11.42
C PHE A 160 29.88 11.81 -11.17
N ASP A 161 30.42 11.63 -9.96
CA ASP A 161 31.79 12.05 -9.62
C ASP A 161 32.85 11.25 -10.40
N LEU A 162 32.63 9.94 -10.62
CA LEU A 162 33.51 9.10 -11.45
C LEU A 162 33.49 9.47 -12.95
N PHE A 163 32.38 10.03 -13.45
CA PHE A 163 32.28 10.51 -14.84
C PHE A 163 32.68 11.98 -15.02
N SER A 164 32.87 12.74 -13.94
CA SER A 164 33.27 14.16 -14.00
C SER A 164 34.79 14.39 -13.92
N THR A 165 35.60 13.34 -13.70
CA THR A 165 37.08 13.43 -13.66
C THR A 165 37.77 13.02 -14.97
N ARG A 166 37.16 13.30 -16.12
CA ARG A 166 37.82 13.24 -17.44
C ARG A 166 37.64 14.53 -18.21
#